data_AF-A0A645IM89-F1
#
_entry.id   AF-A0A645IM89-F1
#
_cell.length_a   1.000
_cell.length_b   1.000
_cell.length_c   1.000
_cell.angle_alpha   90.00
_cell.angle_beta   90.00
_cell.angle_gamma   90.00
#
_symmetry.space_group_name_H-M   'P 1'
#
loop_
_entity.id
_entity.type
_entity.pdbx_description
1 polymer ?
#
loop_
_entity_poly.entity_id
_entity_poly.type
_entity_poly.pdbx_seq_one_letter_code
_entity_poly.pdbx_strand_id
1 'polypeptide(L)'
;MYCEYEFFKLVYHLESKNIGRTGVTSNLCLISVVDKNAISIPTSRVLNRAMDALRTTIQYNIRGGDAFARYSVNQYLIILSNTTDETSNMVAQRLLKAFRTEFPNINIILNYSIQQITPSSDRFR
;
A
#
# COMPACT_ATOMS: atom_id res chain seq x y z
N MET A 1 6.55 -0.62 8.16
CA MET A 1 5.93 -0.23 9.45
C MET A 1 4.45 0.11 9.25
N TYR A 2 3.56 -0.46 10.05
CA TYR A 2 2.15 -0.01 10.12
C TYR A 2 2.04 1.29 10.92
N CYS A 3 1.29 2.26 10.41
CA CYS A 3 1.00 3.51 11.11
C CYS A 3 -0.43 3.99 10.88
N GLU A 4 -0.86 4.97 11.70
CA GLU A 4 -2.11 5.68 11.49
C GLU A 4 -2.03 6.58 10.25
N TYR A 5 -3.18 6.84 9.62
CA TYR A 5 -3.23 7.60 8.38
C TYR A 5 -2.69 9.03 8.51
N GLU A 6 -2.95 9.70 9.63
CA GLU A 6 -2.43 11.04 9.88
C GLU A 6 -0.90 11.06 9.94
N PHE A 7 -0.30 10.06 10.60
CA PHE A 7 1.15 9.89 10.62
C PHE A 7 1.70 9.50 9.24
N PHE A 8 0.99 8.66 8.51
CA PHE A 8 1.37 8.27 7.14
C PHE A 8 1.51 9.48 6.21
N LYS A 9 0.62 10.48 6.30
CA LYS A 9 0.75 11.73 5.54
C LYS A 9 2.04 12.47 5.86
N LEU A 10 2.47 12.49 7.12
CA LEU A 10 3.76 13.09 7.51
C LEU A 10 4.93 12.34 6.87
N VAL A 11 4.91 11.00 6.90
CA VAL A 11 5.94 10.16 6.25
C VAL A 11 5.97 10.40 4.74
N TYR A 12 4.80 10.50 4.09
CA TYR A 12 4.68 10.82 2.67
C TYR A 12 5.35 12.16 2.33
N HIS A 13 5.09 13.21 3.11
CA HIS A 13 5.71 14.52 2.89
C HIS A 13 7.22 14.50 3.10
N LEU A 14 7.71 13.75 4.08
CA LEU A 14 9.15 13.57 4.30
C LEU A 14 9.81 12.85 3.13
N GLU A 15 9.20 11.78 2.62
CA GLU A 15 9.69 11.06 1.44
C GLU A 15 9.71 11.96 0.20
N SER A 16 8.63 12.71 -0.06
CA SER A 16 8.57 13.68 -1.16
C SER A 16 9.72 14.70 -1.11
N LYS A 17 10.08 15.20 0.09
CA LYS A 17 11.24 16.09 0.27
C LYS A 17 12.58 15.37 0.06
N ASN A 18 12.70 14.13 0.51
CA ASN A 18 13.91 13.32 0.34
C ASN A 18 14.21 13.09 -1.14
N ILE A 19 13.19 12.78 -1.96
CA ILE A 19 13.34 12.61 -3.41
C ILE A 19 13.93 13.88 -4.04
N GLY A 20 13.46 15.07 -3.64
CA GLY A 20 14.00 16.35 -4.14
C GLY A 20 15.46 16.60 -3.77
N ARG A 21 15.98 15.99 -2.69
CA ARG A 21 17.37 16.15 -2.23
C ARG A 21 18.32 15.11 -2.82
N THR A 22 17.86 13.88 -2.99
CA THR A 22 18.73 12.74 -3.35
C THR A 22 18.54 12.28 -4.80
N GLY A 23 17.41 12.62 -5.42
CA GLY A 23 17.00 12.06 -6.72
C GLY A 23 16.57 10.60 -6.67
N VAL A 24 16.57 9.96 -5.50
CA VAL A 24 16.13 8.57 -5.33
C VAL A 24 14.61 8.53 -5.37
N THR A 25 14.03 7.71 -6.24
CA THR A 25 12.58 7.63 -6.43
C THR A 25 11.91 6.74 -5.38
N SER A 26 10.69 7.08 -5.02
CA SER A 26 9.81 6.28 -4.17
C SER A 26 8.40 6.25 -4.78
N ASN A 27 7.62 5.22 -4.45
CA ASN A 27 6.32 4.97 -5.04
C ASN A 27 5.24 4.81 -3.97
N LEU A 28 4.02 5.25 -4.26
CA LEU A 28 2.84 5.04 -3.45
C LEU A 28 2.00 3.92 -4.08
N CYS A 29 1.73 2.87 -3.30
CA CYS A 29 0.89 1.76 -3.69
C CYS A 29 -0.43 1.79 -2.91
N LEU A 30 -1.56 1.73 -3.60
CA LEU A 30 -2.89 1.56 -3.01
C LEU A 30 -3.35 0.13 -3.28
N ILE A 31 -3.66 -0.64 -2.25
CA ILE A 31 -4.27 -1.97 -2.38
C ILE A 31 -5.73 -1.90 -1.96
N SER A 32 -6.63 -2.40 -2.81
CA SER A 32 -8.08 -2.40 -2.61
C SER A 32 -8.63 -3.83 -2.54
N VAL A 33 -9.47 -4.09 -1.54
CA VAL A 33 -10.25 -5.32 -1.41
C VAL A 33 -11.60 -5.13 -2.13
N VAL A 34 -11.89 -6.02 -3.07
CA VAL A 34 -13.18 -6.11 -3.75
C VAL A 34 -13.71 -7.55 -3.68
N ASP A 35 -15.00 -7.73 -3.93
CA ASP A 35 -15.63 -9.04 -3.98
C ASP A 35 -15.00 -9.93 -5.08
N LYS A 36 -15.34 -11.21 -5.04
CA LYS A 36 -14.86 -12.20 -6.02
C LYS A 36 -15.25 -11.90 -7.48
N ASN A 37 -16.21 -11.00 -7.70
CA ASN A 37 -16.66 -10.60 -9.03
C ASN A 37 -15.96 -9.31 -9.49
N ALA A 38 -15.15 -8.68 -8.63
CA ALA A 38 -14.53 -7.37 -8.82
C ALA A 38 -15.54 -6.22 -9.07
N ILE A 39 -16.78 -6.35 -8.59
CA ILE A 39 -17.84 -5.37 -8.83
C ILE A 39 -18.01 -4.44 -7.63
N SER A 40 -17.96 -4.99 -6.41
CA SER A 40 -18.35 -4.27 -5.20
C SER A 40 -17.46 -4.59 -4.00
N ILE A 41 -17.68 -3.88 -2.89
CA ILE A 41 -17.04 -4.20 -1.61
C ILE A 41 -17.71 -5.48 -1.06
N PRO A 42 -16.94 -6.47 -0.55
CA PRO A 42 -17.52 -7.67 0.05
C PRO A 42 -18.43 -7.37 1.25
N THR A 43 -19.23 -8.35 1.65
CA THR A 43 -19.99 -8.28 2.92
C THR A 43 -19.08 -7.92 4.10
N SER A 44 -19.58 -7.17 5.09
CA SER A 44 -18.76 -6.67 6.21
C SER A 44 -17.97 -7.76 6.93
N ARG A 45 -18.55 -8.97 7.08
CA ARG A 45 -17.86 -10.12 7.68
C ARG A 45 -16.66 -10.58 6.85
N VAL A 46 -16.82 -10.69 5.53
CA VAL A 46 -15.71 -11.07 4.63
C VAL A 46 -14.68 -9.95 4.54
N LEU A 47 -15.15 -8.70 4.44
CA LEU A 47 -14.29 -7.52 4.39
C LEU A 47 -13.40 -7.40 5.63
N ASN A 48 -13.96 -7.50 6.84
CA ASN A 48 -13.17 -7.38 8.07
C ASN A 48 -12.08 -8.46 8.13
N ARG A 49 -12.43 -9.72 7.84
CA ARG A 49 -11.45 -10.81 7.75
C ARG A 49 -10.37 -10.55 6.70
N ALA A 50 -10.77 -10.08 5.51
CA ALA A 50 -9.84 -9.75 4.43
C ALA A 50 -8.91 -8.60 4.81
N MET A 51 -9.42 -7.57 5.48
CA MET A 51 -8.63 -6.40 5.90
C MET A 51 -7.64 -6.72 7.02
N ASP A 52 -8.00 -7.61 7.95
CA ASP A 52 -7.09 -8.09 9.00
C ASP A 52 -6.00 -9.00 8.42
N ALA A 53 -6.38 -9.90 7.51
CA ALA A 53 -5.45 -10.74 6.76
C ALA A 53 -4.49 -9.90 5.90
N LEU A 54 -5.01 -8.91 5.17
CA LEU A 54 -4.21 -8.04 4.31
C LEU A 54 -3.22 -7.20 5.13
N ARG A 55 -3.64 -6.68 6.28
CA ARG A 55 -2.73 -6.00 7.22
C ARG A 55 -1.57 -6.90 7.61
N THR A 56 -1.87 -8.15 7.95
CA THR A 56 -0.89 -9.17 8.36
C THR A 56 0.07 -9.45 7.22
N THR A 57 -0.44 -9.73 6.02
CA THR A 57 0.40 -9.96 4.83
C THR A 57 1.31 -8.77 4.56
N ILE A 58 0.81 -7.53 4.55
CA ILE A 58 1.63 -6.34 4.31
C ILE A 58 2.72 -6.22 5.39
N GLN A 59 2.35 -6.33 6.68
CA GLN A 59 3.28 -6.19 7.79
C GLN A 59 4.51 -7.10 7.69
N TYR A 60 4.32 -8.34 7.22
CA TYR A 60 5.40 -9.34 7.15
C TYR A 60 6.12 -9.43 5.81
N ASN A 61 5.63 -8.75 4.76
CA ASN A 61 6.16 -8.86 3.41
C ASN A 61 6.73 -7.55 2.83
N ILE A 62 6.73 -6.45 3.58
CA ILE A 62 7.37 -5.17 3.19
C ILE A 62 8.78 -5.04 3.80
N ARG A 63 9.61 -4.15 3.25
CA ARG A 63 10.97 -3.90 3.76
C ARG A 63 10.94 -2.98 4.97
N GLY A 64 12.02 -2.95 5.74
CA GLY A 64 12.15 -2.11 6.95
C GLY A 64 11.99 -0.60 6.70
N GLY A 65 12.24 -0.13 5.47
CA GLY A 65 12.08 1.27 5.06
C GLY A 65 10.70 1.64 4.49
N ASP A 66 9.80 0.66 4.34
CA ASP A 66 8.45 0.90 3.79
C ASP A 66 7.48 1.22 4.94
N ALA A 67 6.50 2.09 4.67
CA ALA A 67 5.43 2.43 5.62
C ALA A 67 4.07 2.11 5.01
N PHE A 68 3.08 1.75 5.83
CA PHE A 68 1.71 1.54 5.35
C PHE A 68 0.66 1.92 6.38
N ALA A 69 -0.51 2.35 5.90
CA ALA A 69 -1.62 2.77 6.73
C ALA A 69 -2.97 2.38 6.09
N ARG A 70 -3.98 2.21 6.93
CA ARG A 70 -5.35 2.01 6.45
C ARG A 70 -5.88 3.32 5.88
N TYR A 71 -6.29 3.31 4.61
CA TYR A 71 -6.80 4.49 3.92
C TYR A 71 -8.32 4.58 3.98
N SER A 72 -9.00 3.44 3.86
CA SER A 72 -10.46 3.37 3.91
C SER A 72 -10.94 2.03 4.49
N VAL A 73 -12.25 1.80 4.46
CA VAL A 73 -12.86 0.55 4.93
C VAL A 73 -12.32 -0.68 4.20
N ASN A 74 -11.91 -0.56 2.94
CA ASN A 74 -11.45 -1.66 2.09
C ASN A 74 -10.07 -1.43 1.45
N GLN A 75 -9.30 -0.44 1.90
CA GLN A 75 -8.03 -0.07 1.27
C GLN A 75 -6.89 0.19 2.26
N TYR A 76 -5.69 -0.19 1.83
CA TYR A 76 -4.42 0.20 2.46
C TYR A 76 -3.57 1.01 1.48
N LEU A 77 -2.87 2.02 2.01
CA LEU A 77 -1.80 2.72 1.31
C LEU A 77 -0.45 2.23 1.83
N ILE A 78 0.53 2.13 0.93
CA ILE A 78 1.89 1.70 1.22
C ILE A 78 2.84 2.67 0.51
N ILE A 79 3.76 3.27 1.24
CA ILE A 79 4.95 3.92 0.66
C ILE A 79 6.00 2.84 0.47
N LEU A 80 6.38 2.63 -0.78
CA LEU A 80 7.48 1.78 -1.21
C LEU A 80 8.68 2.68 -1.44
N SER A 81 9.59 2.67 -0.47
CA SER A 81 10.72 3.59 -0.44
C SER A 81 11.83 3.08 -1.37
N ASN A 82 12.48 3.98 -2.09
CA ASN A 82 13.67 3.66 -2.92
C ASN A 82 13.33 2.62 -4.01
N THR A 83 12.21 2.81 -4.70
CA THR A 83 11.73 1.92 -5.77
C THR A 83 11.40 2.69 -7.05
N THR A 84 11.66 2.04 -8.18
CA THR A 84 11.12 2.40 -9.50
C THR A 84 9.69 1.85 -9.66
N ASP A 85 9.02 2.20 -10.74
CA ASP A 85 7.67 1.70 -11.02
C ASP A 85 7.66 0.18 -11.24
N GLU A 86 8.67 -0.37 -11.93
CA GLU A 86 8.80 -1.82 -12.16
C GLU A 86 9.01 -2.57 -10.86
N THR A 87 9.92 -2.07 -10.01
CA THR A 87 10.21 -2.71 -8.71
C THR A 87 9.03 -2.60 -7.75
N SER A 88 8.29 -1.49 -7.81
CA SER A 88 7.05 -1.32 -7.04
C SER A 88 5.96 -2.30 -7.48
N ASN A 89 5.81 -2.52 -8.79
CA ASN A 89 4.90 -3.50 -9.35
C ASN A 89 5.24 -4.92 -8.88
N MET A 90 6.53 -5.27 -8.89
CA MET A 90 6.98 -6.57 -8.37
C MET A 90 6.64 -6.76 -6.89
N VAL A 91 6.79 -5.71 -6.06
CA VAL A 91 6.41 -5.76 -4.64
C VAL A 91 4.90 -5.94 -4.48
N ALA A 92 4.08 -5.18 -5.21
CA ALA A 92 2.62 -5.30 -5.15
C ALA A 92 2.15 -6.70 -5.58
N GLN A 93 2.68 -7.25 -6.66
CA GLN A 93 2.37 -8.60 -7.12
C GLN A 93 2.79 -9.67 -6.10
N ARG A 94 3.96 -9.50 -5.46
CA ARG A 94 4.41 -10.37 -4.37
C ARG A 94 3.43 -10.34 -3.20
N LEU A 95 2.95 -9.17 -2.79
CA LEU A 95 1.97 -9.03 -1.71
C LEU A 95 0.65 -9.73 -2.05
N LEU A 96 0.14 -9.55 -3.27
CA LEU A 96 -1.07 -10.23 -3.75
C LEU A 96 -0.91 -11.76 -3.74
N LYS A 97 0.26 -12.25 -4.18
CA LYS A 97 0.59 -13.68 -4.16
C LYS A 97 0.67 -14.21 -2.72
N ALA A 98 1.39 -13.52 -1.84
CA ALA A 98 1.54 -13.89 -0.43
C ALA A 98 0.17 -14.00 0.26
N PHE A 99 -0.70 -12.99 0.06
CA PHE A 99 -2.06 -13.03 0.61
C PHE A 99 -2.84 -14.27 0.19
N ARG A 100 -2.80 -14.60 -1.12
CA ARG A 100 -3.50 -15.78 -1.65
C ARG A 100 -2.95 -17.10 -1.09
N THR A 101 -1.64 -17.17 -0.85
CA THR A 101 -0.99 -18.34 -0.27
C THR A 101 -1.27 -18.47 1.23
N GLU A 102 -1.22 -17.38 1.98
CA GLU A 102 -1.43 -17.34 3.43
C GLU A 102 -2.92 -17.50 3.80
N PHE A 103 -3.83 -16.98 2.97
CA PHE A 103 -5.27 -16.91 3.26
C PHE A 103 -6.16 -17.45 2.12
N PRO A 104 -6.00 -18.72 1.69
CA PRO A 104 -6.70 -19.27 0.51
C PRO A 104 -8.23 -19.33 0.66
N ASN A 105 -8.75 -19.31 1.89
CA ASN A 105 -10.18 -19.42 2.19
C ASN A 105 -10.92 -18.07 2.17
N ILE A 106 -10.23 -16.95 1.93
CA ILE A 106 -10.85 -15.63 1.84
C ILE A 106 -11.15 -15.33 0.36
N ASN A 107 -12.41 -15.51 -0.04
CA ASN A 107 -12.84 -15.37 -1.43
C ASN A 107 -13.08 -13.90 -1.83
N ILE A 108 -12.00 -13.19 -2.13
CA ILE A 108 -11.97 -11.78 -2.57
C ILE A 108 -10.95 -11.58 -3.69
N ILE A 109 -11.02 -10.42 -4.35
CA ILE A 109 -9.98 -9.96 -5.28
C ILE A 109 -9.26 -8.77 -4.64
N LEU A 110 -7.93 -8.77 -4.78
CA LEU A 110 -7.08 -7.64 -4.43
C LEU A 110 -6.66 -6.94 -5.71
N ASN A 111 -6.99 -5.65 -5.82
CA ASN A 111 -6.50 -4.77 -6.88
C ASN A 111 -5.42 -3.86 -6.30
N TYR A 112 -4.47 -3.44 -7.13
CA TYR A 112 -3.50 -2.43 -6.73
C TYR A 112 -3.33 -1.35 -7.80
N SER A 113 -2.94 -0.16 -7.37
CA SER A 113 -2.47 0.93 -8.24
C SER A 113 -1.18 1.51 -7.68
N ILE A 114 -0.27 1.90 -8.57
CA ILE A 114 1.02 2.49 -8.21
C ILE A 114 1.09 3.89 -8.80
N GLN A 115 1.61 4.82 -8.00
CA GLN A 115 1.87 6.19 -8.41
C GLN A 115 3.24 6.62 -7.86
N GLN A 116 4.09 7.16 -8.73
CA GLN A 116 5.36 7.73 -8.31
C GLN A 116 5.13 8.93 -7.37
N ILE A 117 5.88 8.99 -6.28
CA ILE A 117 5.88 10.15 -5.39
C ILE A 117 6.68 11.25 -6.09
N THR A 118 6.06 12.41 -6.29
CA THR A 118 6.73 13.56 -6.87
C THR A 118 7.44 14.38 -5.79
N PRO A 119 8.57 15.04 -6.11
CA PRO A 119 9.18 15.99 -5.20
C PRO A 119 8.20 17.12 -4.88
N SER A 120 8.10 17.46 -3.60
CA SER A 120 7.29 18.59 -3.16
C SER A 120 7.89 19.87 -3.75
N SER A 121 7.17 20.53 -4.65
CA SER A 121 7.51 21.83 -5.21
C SER A 121 7.18 22.96 -4.22
N ASP A 122 7.49 22.78 -2.94
CA ASP A 122 7.24 23.77 -1.90
C ASP A 122 8.20 24.95 -2.07
N ARG A 123 7.83 25.89 -2.96
CA ARG A 123 8.07 27.30 -2.72
C ARG A 123 7.16 27.70 -1.56
N PHE A 124 7.71 27.67 -0.34
CA PHE A 124 7.08 28.30 0.81
C PHE A 124 6.68 29.74 0.43
N ARG A 125 5.37 30.02 0.44
CA ARG A 125 4.81 31.35 0.58
C ARG A 125 3.96 31.36 1.84
#